data_AF-A0A7C0XQV1-F1
#
_entry.id   AF-A0A7C0XQV1-F1
#
_cell.length_a   1.000
_cell.length_b   1.000
_cell.length_c   1.000
_cell.angle_alpha   90.00
_cell.angle_beta   90.00
_cell.angle_gamma   90.00
#
_symmetry.space_group_name_H-M   'P 1'
#
loop_
_entity.id
_entity.type
_entity.pdbx_description
1 polymer ?
#
loop_
_entity_poly.entity_id
_entity_poly.type
_entity_poly.pdbx_seq_one_letter_code
_entity_poly.pdbx_strand_id
1 'polypeptide(L)'
;MTRPAKALILGVFTGILGILASCFPFILSLEETAGLDWLFTSRRLITPPDDVIIVSIDKLSPDALNLSAAPGKWPRSHHAELLGKL
;
A
#
# COMPACT_ATOMS: atom_id res chain seq x y z
N MET A 1 -29.97 -11.58 -33.47
CA MET A 1 -29.57 -10.63 -32.40
C MET A 1 -28.79 -9.49 -33.02
N THR A 2 -29.22 -8.25 -32.81
CA THR A 2 -28.54 -7.04 -33.29
C THR A 2 -27.22 -6.84 -32.54
N ARG A 3 -26.23 -6.18 -33.16
CA ARG A 3 -24.90 -5.89 -32.56
C ARG A 3 -24.98 -5.27 -31.15
N PRO A 4 -25.84 -4.28 -30.85
CA PRO A 4 -25.94 -3.71 -29.50
C PRO A 4 -26.47 -4.71 -28.46
N ALA A 5 -27.38 -5.61 -28.84
CA ALA A 5 -27.91 -6.62 -27.91
C ALA A 5 -26.82 -7.61 -27.46
N LYS A 6 -25.88 -7.96 -28.35
CA LYS A 6 -24.73 -8.82 -27.99
C LYS A 6 -23.79 -8.11 -27.01
N ALA A 7 -23.53 -6.82 -27.21
CA ALA A 7 -22.69 -6.03 -26.32
C ALA A 7 -23.34 -5.87 -24.94
N LEU A 8 -24.66 -5.65 -24.88
CA LEU A 8 -25.42 -5.59 -23.64
C LEU A 8 -25.32 -6.90 -22.85
N ILE A 9 -25.55 -8.03 -23.51
CA ILE A 9 -25.49 -9.36 -22.87
C ILE A 9 -24.09 -9.63 -22.33
N LEU A 10 -23.06 -9.31 -23.13
CA LEU A 10 -21.68 -9.47 -22.68
C LEU A 10 -21.44 -8.61 -21.43
N GLY A 11 -21.77 -7.32 -21.46
CA GLY A 11 -21.57 -6.42 -20.32
C GLY A 11 -22.30 -6.86 -19.05
N VAL A 12 -23.56 -7.29 -19.18
CA VAL A 12 -24.34 -7.83 -18.05
C VAL A 12 -23.71 -9.10 -17.51
N PHE A 13 -23.28 -10.01 -18.39
CA PHE A 13 -22.62 -11.24 -18.00
C PHE A 13 -21.31 -10.96 -17.24
N THR A 14 -20.46 -10.06 -17.75
CA THR A 14 -19.21 -9.69 -17.07
C THR A 14 -19.47 -9.03 -15.72
N GLY A 15 -20.51 -8.19 -15.63
CA GLY A 15 -20.91 -7.54 -14.37
C GLY A 15 -21.37 -8.55 -13.31
N ILE A 16 -22.23 -9.50 -13.69
CA ILE A 16 -22.69 -10.58 -12.79
C ILE A 16 -21.50 -11.43 -12.34
N LEU A 17 -20.60 -11.76 -13.26
CA LEU A 17 -19.40 -12.53 -12.94
C LEU A 17 -18.51 -11.80 -11.91
N GLY A 18 -18.35 -10.48 -12.07
CA GLY A 18 -17.63 -9.64 -11.11
C GLY A 18 -18.27 -9.64 -9.72
N ILE A 19 -19.59 -9.48 -9.65
CA ILE A 19 -20.33 -9.49 -8.37
C ILE A 19 -20.18 -10.85 -7.67
N LEU A 20 -20.36 -11.95 -8.41
CA LEU A 20 -20.19 -13.29 -7.87
C LEU A 20 -18.75 -13.52 -7.38
N ALA A 21 -17.77 -13.01 -8.11
CA ALA A 21 -16.37 -13.08 -7.72
C ALA A 21 -16.09 -12.29 -6.42
N SER A 22 -16.71 -11.13 -6.22
CA SER A 22 -16.57 -10.33 -4.99
C SER A 22 -17.10 -11.03 -3.72
N CYS A 23 -17.98 -12.03 -3.85
CA CYS A 23 -18.42 -12.82 -2.69
C CYS A 23 -17.33 -13.78 -2.16
N PHE A 24 -16.27 -14.03 -2.92
CA PHE A 24 -15.18 -14.90 -2.49
C PHE A 24 -14.07 -14.08 -1.81
N PRO A 25 -13.83 -14.26 -0.50
CA PRO A 25 -12.80 -13.51 0.22
C PRO A 25 -11.39 -13.75 -0.34
N PHE A 26 -11.15 -14.90 -0.97
CA PHE A 26 -9.91 -15.19 -1.69
C PHE A 26 -9.64 -14.21 -2.83
N ILE A 27 -10.68 -13.86 -3.62
CA ILE A 27 -10.54 -12.94 -4.76
C ILE A 27 -10.25 -11.52 -4.28
N LEU A 28 -10.87 -11.12 -3.16
CA LEU A 28 -10.58 -9.84 -2.50
C LEU A 28 -9.14 -9.81 -1.93
N SER A 29 -8.69 -10.90 -1.30
CA SER A 29 -7.34 -10.98 -0.74
C SER A 29 -6.22 -10.98 -1.80
N LEU A 30 -6.50 -11.46 -3.01
CA LEU A 30 -5.57 -11.38 -4.14
C LEU A 30 -5.32 -9.92 -4.55
N GLU A 31 -6.35 -9.07 -4.53
CA GLU A 31 -6.18 -7.65 -4.84
C GLU A 31 -5.30 -6.95 -3.79
N GLU A 32 -5.56 -7.23 -2.51
CA GLU A 32 -4.84 -6.59 -1.40
C GLU A 32 -3.38 -7.06 -1.28
N THR A 33 -3.12 -8.36 -1.46
CA THR A 33 -1.79 -8.95 -1.19
C THR A 33 -0.98 -9.14 -2.47
N ALA A 34 -1.56 -9.79 -3.49
CA ALA A 34 -0.81 -10.16 -4.69
C ALA A 34 -0.48 -8.94 -5.54
N GLY A 35 -1.34 -7.91 -5.55
CA GLY A 35 -1.06 -6.65 -6.23
C GLY A 35 0.18 -5.94 -5.64
N LEU A 36 0.25 -5.86 -4.32
CA LEU A 36 1.33 -5.16 -3.63
C LEU A 36 2.66 -5.92 -3.73
N ASP A 37 2.63 -7.23 -3.51
CA ASP A 37 3.80 -8.10 -3.64
C ASP A 37 4.33 -8.10 -5.08
N TRP A 38 3.45 -8.15 -6.07
CA TRP A 38 3.86 -8.08 -7.48
C TRP A 38 4.47 -6.72 -7.82
N LEU A 39 3.90 -5.62 -7.31
CA LEU A 39 4.44 -4.28 -7.51
C LEU A 39 5.85 -4.15 -6.93
N PHE A 40 6.08 -4.64 -5.71
CA PHE A 40 7.41 -4.61 -5.09
C PHE A 40 8.41 -5.56 -5.76
N THR A 41 7.99 -6.76 -6.13
CA THR A 41 8.86 -7.74 -6.81
C THR A 41 9.27 -7.26 -8.20
N SER A 42 8.34 -6.69 -8.96
CA SER A 42 8.60 -6.14 -10.29
C SER A 42 9.58 -4.97 -10.27
N ARG A 43 9.51 -4.14 -9.23
CA ARG A 43 10.40 -2.99 -9.04
C ARG A 43 11.86 -3.38 -8.75
N ARG A 44 12.10 -4.64 -8.34
CA ARG A 44 13.35 -5.21 -7.85
C ARG A 44 13.90 -4.50 -6.60
N LEU A 45 14.67 -5.26 -5.82
CA LEU A 45 15.43 -4.73 -4.69
C LEU A 45 16.57 -3.86 -5.23
N ILE A 46 16.60 -2.61 -4.80
CA ILE A 46 17.69 -1.66 -5.08
C ILE A 46 18.60 -1.67 -3.85
N THR A 47 19.91 -1.82 -4.05
CA THR A 47 20.88 -1.67 -2.96
C THR A 47 20.76 -0.25 -2.39
N PRO A 48 20.46 -0.08 -1.10
CA PRO A 48 20.39 1.24 -0.51
C PRO A 48 21.79 1.92 -0.58
N PRO A 49 21.86 3.24 -0.77
CA PRO A 49 23.12 3.97 -0.67
C PRO A 49 23.70 3.88 0.75
N ASP A 50 25.03 3.80 0.86
CA ASP A 50 25.72 3.66 2.15
C ASP A 50 25.49 4.85 3.10
N ASP A 51 25.19 6.03 2.56
CA ASP A 51 24.99 7.27 3.32
C ASP A 51 23.53 7.52 3.74
N VAL A 52 22.61 6.57 3.52
CA VAL A 52 21.18 6.74 3.80
C VAL A 52 20.73 5.84 4.96
N ILE A 53 20.28 6.46 6.04
CA ILE A 53 19.71 5.79 7.21
C ILE A 53 18.20 6.02 7.23
N ILE A 54 17.43 4.92 7.34
CA ILE A 54 15.97 4.96 7.48
C ILE A 54 15.61 4.60 8.92
N VAL A 55 14.99 5.54 9.63
CA VAL A 55 14.46 5.31 10.98
C VAL A 55 12.96 5.10 10.88
N SER A 56 12.49 3.88 11.15
CA SER A 56 11.06 3.58 11.22
C SER A 56 10.48 4.11 12.52
N ILE A 57 9.42 4.90 12.43
CA ILE A 57 8.71 5.47 13.57
C ILE A 57 7.34 4.81 13.62
N ASP A 58 7.06 4.08 14.70
CA ASP A 58 5.76 3.43 14.90
C ASP A 58 4.75 4.35 15.61
N LYS A 59 3.53 3.87 15.84
CA LYS A 59 2.48 4.66 16.48
C LYS A 59 2.75 4.95 17.97
N LEU A 60 3.63 4.19 18.61
CA LEU A 60 3.97 4.32 20.04
C LEU A 60 5.17 5.25 20.25
N SER A 61 5.97 5.46 19.20
CA SER A 61 7.16 6.31 19.19
C SER A 61 6.88 7.76 19.61
N PRO A 62 5.79 8.44 19.17
CA PRO A 62 5.50 9.80 19.61
C PRO A 62 5.30 9.89 21.13
N ASP A 63 4.62 8.91 21.72
CA ASP A 63 4.35 8.89 23.16
C ASP A 63 5.66 8.67 23.94
N ALA A 64 6.51 7.75 23.48
CA ALA A 64 7.83 7.51 24.10
C ALA A 64 8.78 8.73 23.97
N LEU A 65 8.65 9.51 22.89
CA LEU A 65 9.46 10.70 22.63
C LEU A 65 8.83 11.98 23.19
N ASN A 66 7.63 11.92 23.76
CA ASN A 66 6.83 13.07 24.17
C ASN A 66 6.62 14.10 23.04
N LEU A 67 6.44 13.59 21.81
CA LEU A 67 6.23 14.39 20.59
C LEU A 67 4.79 14.25 20.09
N SER A 68 4.41 15.13 19.15
CA SER A 68 3.09 15.08 18.53
C SER A 68 2.86 13.75 17.79
N ALA A 69 1.66 13.19 17.87
CA ALA A 69 1.29 12.00 17.09
C ALA A 69 1.43 12.17 15.57
N ALA A 70 1.55 13.41 15.07
CA ALA A 70 1.84 13.69 13.67
C ALA A 70 3.36 13.94 13.47
N PRO A 71 4.11 13.01 12.86
CA PRO A 71 5.56 13.17 12.62
C PRO A 71 5.91 14.43 11.82
N GLY A 72 5.03 14.85 10.91
CA GLY A 72 5.22 16.09 10.14
C GLY A 72 5.23 17.38 10.97
N LYS A 73 4.81 17.33 12.24
CA LYS A 73 4.87 18.46 13.17
C LYS A 73 6.12 18.47 14.05
N TRP A 74 7.01 17.48 13.90
CA TRP A 74 8.19 17.38 14.74
C TRP A 74 9.21 18.45 14.36
N PRO A 75 9.91 19.04 15.33
CA PRO A 75 11.08 19.86 15.06
C PRO A 75 12.10 19.09 14.23
N ARG A 76 12.62 19.70 13.16
CA ARG A 76 13.66 19.08 12.31
C ARG A 76 14.93 18.70 13.10
N SER A 77 15.19 19.40 14.21
CA SER A 77 16.27 19.07 15.13
C SER A 77 16.13 17.67 15.74
N HIS A 78 14.91 17.23 16.08
CA HIS A 78 14.69 15.89 16.62
C HIS A 78 14.91 14.79 15.59
N HIS A 79 14.56 15.04 14.32
CA HIS A 79 14.90 14.10 13.25
C HIS A 79 16.42 13.92 13.10
N ALA A 80 17.19 15.00 13.23
CA ALA A 80 18.66 14.93 13.18
C ALA A 80 19.24 14.23 14.42
N GLU A 81 18.67 14.45 15.60
CA GLU A 81 19.10 13.76 16.83
C GLU A 81 18.89 12.24 16.73
N LEU A 82 17.75 11.81 16.16
CA LEU A 82 17.47 10.39 15.96
C LEU A 82 18.48 9.72 15.01
N LEU A 83 18.99 10.45 14.00
CA LEU A 83 20.04 9.94 13.11
C LEU A 83 21.37 9.71 13.85
N GLY A 84 21.68 10.51 14.87
CA GLY A 84 22.93 10.40 15.64
C GLY A 84 22.93 9.35 16.76
N LYS A 85 21.80 8.67 16.99
CA LYS A 85 21.65 7.61 18.02
C LYS A 85 21.76 6.19 17.46
N LEU A 86 22.01 6.05 16.15
CA LEU A 86 22.27 4.78 15.45
C LEU A 86 23.78 4.58 15.29
#